data_AF-A0A5A8C534-F1
#
_entry.id   AF-A0A5A8C534-F1
#
_cell.length_a   1.000
_cell.length_b   1.000
_cell.length_c   1.000
_cell.angle_alpha   90.00
_cell.angle_beta   90.00
_cell.angle_gamma   90.00
#
_symmetry.space_group_name_H-M   'P 1'
#
loop_
_entity.id
_entity.type
_entity.pdbx_description
1 polymer ?
#
loop_
_entity_poly.entity_id
_entity_poly.type
_entity_poly.pdbx_seq_one_letter_code
_entity_poly.pdbx_strand_id
1 'polypeptide(L)'
;MDEASLAAEAERREAMRPLQNRAGLGWADVLRQTHRSVRRTLMRKHPAQHREDVTVVLYAWLFEDGFDFPYVTNESRASLMAQTGLDAKQLGYWLTNARKRVWAPIRKRLGLELVTAADRIRVQARCRAQNVWC
;
A
#
# COMPACT_ATOMS: atom_id res chain seq x y z
N MET A 1 14.09 24.34 2.67
CA MET A 1 14.19 23.50 1.46
C MET A 1 13.68 24.32 0.30
N ASP A 2 14.45 24.35 -0.78
CA ASP A 2 14.17 25.08 -2.01
C ASP A 2 13.15 24.35 -2.90
N GLU A 3 12.63 25.07 -3.89
CA GLU A 3 11.69 24.55 -4.89
C GLU A 3 12.32 23.45 -5.77
N ALA A 4 13.64 23.50 -5.97
CA ALA A 4 14.39 22.51 -6.72
C ALA A 4 14.36 21.12 -6.05
N SER A 5 14.45 21.07 -4.72
CA SER A 5 14.34 19.84 -3.93
C SER A 5 12.94 19.21 -4.04
N LEU A 6 11.89 20.03 -4.19
CA LEU A 6 10.52 19.57 -4.38
C LEU A 6 10.31 18.99 -5.78
N ALA A 7 10.89 19.65 -6.80
CA ALA A 7 10.85 19.20 -8.19
C ALA A 7 11.61 17.88 -8.40
N ALA A 8 12.83 17.76 -7.86
CA ALA A 8 13.63 16.54 -7.95
C ALA A 8 12.93 15.34 -7.26
N GLU A 9 12.26 15.57 -6.13
CA GLU A 9 11.47 14.55 -5.46
C GLU A 9 10.22 14.15 -6.27
N ALA A 10 9.60 15.10 -6.97
CA ALA A 10 8.47 14.82 -7.87
C ALA A 10 8.91 13.99 -9.07
N GLU A 11 10.02 14.36 -9.71
CA GLU A 11 10.60 13.62 -10.84
C GLU A 11 11.01 12.21 -10.44
N ARG A 12 11.68 12.03 -9.29
CA ARG A 12 12.04 10.71 -8.75
C ARG A 12 10.81 9.82 -8.54
N ARG A 13 9.69 10.41 -8.13
CA ARG A 13 8.41 9.69 -7.93
C ARG A 13 7.73 9.33 -9.25
N GLU A 14 7.87 10.17 -10.27
CA GLU A 14 7.35 9.91 -11.61
C GLU A 14 8.19 8.86 -12.35
N ALA A 15 9.49 8.81 -12.07
CA ALA A 15 10.42 7.79 -12.57
C ALA A 15 10.26 6.41 -11.88
N MET A 16 9.39 6.28 -10.87
CA MET A 16 9.10 4.96 -10.29
C MET A 16 8.40 4.07 -11.32
N ARG A 17 8.75 2.77 -11.31
CA ARG A 17 8.11 1.77 -12.18
C ARG A 17 6.58 1.90 -12.07
N PRO A 18 5.85 2.04 -13.20
CA PRO A 18 4.40 2.14 -13.17
C PRO A 18 3.76 0.94 -12.47
N LEU A 19 2.74 1.21 -11.66
CA LEU A 19 1.96 0.16 -11.02
C LEU A 19 1.19 -0.61 -12.10
N GLN A 20 1.39 -1.93 -12.13
CA GLN A 20 0.68 -2.82 -13.06
C GLN A 20 -0.65 -3.24 -12.45
N ASN A 21 -1.65 -2.35 -12.48
CA ASN A 21 -2.97 -2.64 -11.93
C ASN A 21 -4.10 -2.41 -12.93
N ARG A 22 -5.19 -3.16 -12.72
CA ARG A 22 -6.39 -3.11 -13.56
C ARG A 22 -7.21 -1.82 -13.42
N ALA A 23 -6.92 -1.01 -12.41
CA ALA A 23 -7.64 0.22 -12.11
C ALA A 23 -7.01 1.46 -12.76
N GLY A 24 -5.90 1.31 -13.50
CA GLY A 24 -5.18 2.42 -14.12
C GLY A 24 -4.54 3.37 -13.11
N LEU A 25 -4.35 2.95 -11.86
CA LEU A 25 -3.78 3.79 -10.80
C LEU A 25 -2.27 3.92 -10.97
N GLY A 26 -1.75 5.15 -10.88
CA GLY A 26 -0.32 5.39 -10.84
C GLY A 26 0.20 5.63 -9.43
N TRP A 27 1.52 5.69 -9.27
CA TRP A 27 2.15 6.14 -8.02
C TRP A 27 1.68 7.53 -7.61
N ALA A 28 1.40 8.42 -8.57
CA ALA A 28 0.85 9.73 -8.30
C ALA A 28 -0.49 9.67 -7.51
N ASP A 29 -1.36 8.70 -7.79
CA ASP A 29 -2.63 8.53 -7.05
C ASP A 29 -2.41 8.08 -5.61
N VAL A 30 -1.50 7.12 -5.42
CA VAL A 30 -1.11 6.59 -4.12
C VAL A 30 -0.49 7.69 -3.27
N LEU A 31 0.45 8.44 -3.85
CA LEU A 31 1.17 9.51 -3.17
C LEU A 31 0.27 10.70 -2.87
N ARG A 32 -0.67 11.07 -3.77
CA ARG A 32 -1.70 12.08 -3.43
C ARG A 32 -2.45 11.74 -2.14
N GLN A 33 -2.67 10.46 -1.88
CA GLN A 33 -3.40 9.99 -0.70
C GLN A 33 -2.52 9.87 0.55
N THR A 34 -1.28 9.38 0.44
CA THR A 34 -0.37 9.23 1.57
C THR A 34 0.32 10.54 1.97
N HIS A 35 0.61 11.37 0.97
CA HIS A 35 1.43 12.56 1.01
C HIS A 35 0.58 13.79 0.66
N ARG A 36 -0.35 14.12 1.56
CA ARG A 36 -1.34 15.22 1.41
C ARG A 36 -0.71 16.57 1.02
N SER A 37 0.57 16.80 1.34
CA SER A 37 1.43 17.78 0.65
C SER A 37 2.90 17.35 0.68
N VAL A 38 3.66 17.67 -0.38
CA VAL A 38 5.10 17.36 -0.48
C VAL A 38 5.86 17.91 0.73
N ARG A 39 5.53 19.14 1.16
CA ARG A 39 6.06 19.78 2.36
C ARG A 39 5.78 18.98 3.64
N ARG A 40 4.58 18.44 3.81
CA ARG A 40 4.19 17.69 5.02
C ARG A 40 4.79 16.28 5.04
N THR A 41 5.02 15.69 3.87
CA THR A 41 5.71 14.41 3.72
C THR A 41 7.18 14.53 4.10
N LEU A 42 7.86 15.54 3.58
CA LEU A 42 9.27 15.76 3.87
C LEU A 42 9.50 16.16 5.34
N MET A 43 8.50 16.75 6.00
CA MET A 43 8.51 17.02 7.44
C MET A 43 8.16 15.82 8.31
N ARG A 44 7.65 14.72 7.75
CA ARG A 44 7.40 13.46 8.46
C ARG A 44 8.65 12.58 8.48
N LYS A 45 9.72 13.04 9.13
CA LYS A 45 10.76 12.11 9.61
C LYS A 45 10.31 11.56 10.97
N HIS A 46 9.24 10.75 10.97
CA HIS A 46 8.76 10.10 12.19
C HIS A 46 9.53 8.78 12.39
N PRO A 47 10.11 8.50 13.57
CA PRO A 47 10.91 7.30 13.82
C PRO A 47 10.17 5.98 13.52
N ALA A 48 8.84 5.99 13.66
CA ALA A 48 7.98 4.83 13.40
C ALA A 48 7.52 4.69 11.92
N GLN A 49 8.01 5.53 11.01
CA GLN A 49 7.70 5.41 9.59
C GLN A 49 8.72 4.49 8.92
N HIS A 50 8.23 3.47 8.23
CA HIS A 50 9.09 2.59 7.45
C HIS A 50 9.84 3.38 6.38
N ARG A 51 11.04 2.89 6.05
CA ARG A 51 11.85 3.40 4.95
C ARG A 51 11.05 3.41 3.65
N GLU A 52 11.41 4.31 2.75
CA GLU A 52 10.67 4.49 1.51
C GLU A 52 10.65 3.23 0.63
N ASP A 53 11.79 2.55 0.49
CA ASP A 53 11.91 1.28 -0.22
C ASP A 53 10.96 0.20 0.31
N VAL A 54 10.83 0.09 1.63
CA VAL A 54 9.84 -0.78 2.27
C VAL A 54 8.41 -0.37 1.89
N THR A 55 8.09 0.93 1.96
CA THR A 55 6.74 1.38 1.61
C THR A 55 6.41 1.19 0.13
N VAL A 56 7.39 1.31 -0.78
CA VAL A 56 7.22 1.06 -2.21
C VAL A 56 6.85 -0.40 -2.45
N VAL A 57 7.58 -1.36 -1.88
CA VAL A 57 7.24 -2.79 -2.02
C VAL A 57 5.83 -3.08 -1.52
N LEU A 58 5.47 -2.54 -0.35
CA LEU A 58 4.16 -2.79 0.27
C LEU A 58 2.99 -2.17 -0.51
N TYR A 59 3.18 -0.96 -1.05
CA TYR A 59 2.17 -0.31 -1.88
C TYR A 59 2.06 -0.94 -3.26
N ALA A 60 3.17 -1.38 -3.86
CA ALA A 60 3.15 -2.11 -5.12
C ALA A 60 2.25 -3.34 -5.00
N TRP A 61 2.50 -4.20 -4.01
CA TRP A 61 1.65 -5.36 -3.76
C TRP A 61 0.18 -4.98 -3.52
N LEU A 62 -0.10 -3.96 -2.72
CA LEU A 62 -1.48 -3.56 -2.39
C LEU A 62 -2.29 -3.11 -3.61
N PHE A 63 -1.64 -2.45 -4.58
CA PHE A 63 -2.32 -1.91 -5.76
C PHE A 63 -2.21 -2.80 -6.98
N GLU A 64 -1.21 -3.67 -7.09
CA GLU A 64 -1.06 -4.64 -8.18
C GLU A 64 -1.85 -5.92 -7.89
N ASP A 65 -1.50 -6.64 -6.82
CA ASP A 65 -2.10 -7.94 -6.48
C ASP A 65 -3.32 -7.81 -5.56
N GLY A 66 -3.22 -6.93 -4.56
CA GLY A 66 -4.20 -6.80 -3.47
C GLY A 66 -5.37 -5.88 -3.76
N PHE A 67 -5.51 -5.32 -4.97
CA PHE A 67 -6.42 -4.19 -5.19
C PHE A 67 -7.91 -4.52 -4.93
N ASP A 68 -8.33 -5.73 -5.24
CA ASP A 68 -9.73 -6.16 -5.04
C ASP A 68 -9.95 -6.83 -3.70
N PHE A 69 -8.95 -7.58 -3.26
CA PHE A 69 -8.95 -8.29 -2.00
C PHE A 69 -7.67 -7.94 -1.27
N PRO A 70 -7.63 -6.83 -0.49
CA PRO A 70 -6.41 -6.32 0.15
C PRO A 70 -6.06 -7.13 1.41
N TYR A 71 -6.01 -8.44 1.28
CA TYR A 71 -5.75 -9.40 2.35
C TYR A 71 -4.64 -10.33 1.84
N VAL A 72 -3.49 -10.29 2.51
CA VAL A 72 -2.32 -11.08 2.13
C VAL A 72 -2.62 -12.57 2.28
N THR A 73 -2.20 -13.38 1.30
CA THR A 73 -2.05 -14.84 1.48
C THR A 73 -0.79 -15.14 2.31
N ASN A 74 -0.54 -16.40 2.64
CA ASN A 74 0.64 -16.81 3.40
C ASN A 74 1.88 -16.68 2.53
N GLU A 75 1.78 -17.07 1.25
CA GLU A 75 2.91 -16.90 0.32
C GLU A 75 3.23 -15.42 0.14
N SER A 76 2.19 -14.59 -0.08
CA SER A 76 2.36 -13.14 -0.20
C SER A 76 2.93 -12.54 1.09
N ARG A 77 2.43 -12.97 2.26
CA ARG A 77 2.93 -12.50 3.56
C ARG A 77 4.41 -12.84 3.75
N ALA A 78 4.81 -14.09 3.49
CA ALA A 78 6.20 -14.52 3.59
C ALA A 78 7.10 -13.76 2.60
N SER A 79 6.65 -13.59 1.36
CA SER A 79 7.36 -12.82 0.34
C SER A 79 7.54 -11.35 0.74
N LEU A 80 6.48 -10.70 1.24
CA LEU A 80 6.55 -9.32 1.70
C LEU A 80 7.48 -9.16 2.90
N MET A 81 7.43 -10.08 3.87
CA MET A 81 8.36 -10.06 5.01
C MET A 81 9.81 -10.23 4.55
N ALA A 82 10.08 -11.14 3.61
CA ALA A 82 11.42 -11.35 3.06
C ALA A 82 11.95 -10.12 2.31
N GLN A 83 11.11 -9.46 1.51
CA GLN A 83 11.50 -8.27 0.73
C GLN A 83 11.68 -7.03 1.60
N THR A 84 10.89 -6.89 2.67
CA THR A 84 10.86 -5.66 3.49
C THR A 84 11.65 -5.76 4.79
N GLY A 85 11.99 -6.97 5.23
CA GLY A 85 12.59 -7.23 6.54
C GLY A 85 11.64 -6.96 7.72
N LEU A 86 10.34 -6.75 7.48
CA LEU A 86 9.36 -6.53 8.53
C LEU A 86 8.95 -7.84 9.20
N ASP A 87 8.71 -7.78 10.50
CA ASP A 87 8.05 -8.89 11.20
C ASP A 87 6.55 -8.96 10.86
N ALA A 88 5.92 -10.10 11.20
CA ALA A 88 4.52 -10.35 10.89
C ALA A 88 3.56 -9.34 11.53
N LYS A 89 3.90 -8.81 12.72
CA LYS A 89 3.08 -7.86 13.46
C LYS A 89 3.15 -6.47 12.82
N GLN A 90 4.35 -6.02 12.47
CA GLN A 90 4.60 -4.77 11.74
C GLN A 90 3.87 -4.77 10.40
N LEU A 91 4.01 -5.85 9.63
CA LEU A 91 3.31 -6.01 8.35
C LEU A 91 1.78 -5.99 8.55
N GLY A 92 1.26 -6.68 9.57
CA GLY A 92 -0.17 -6.68 9.89
C GLY A 92 -0.72 -5.29 10.25
N TYR A 93 0.03 -4.50 11.03
CA TYR A 93 -0.33 -3.12 11.33
C TYR A 93 -0.26 -2.21 10.11
N TRP A 94 0.75 -2.38 9.27
CA TRP A 94 0.86 -1.63 8.03
C TRP A 94 -0.34 -1.89 7.12
N LEU A 95 -0.67 -3.15 6.84
CA LEU A 95 -1.80 -3.54 5.98
C LEU A 95 -3.14 -3.02 6.50
N THR A 96 -3.33 -3.03 7.82
CA THR A 96 -4.54 -2.49 8.44
C THR A 96 -4.65 -0.98 8.24
N ASN A 97 -3.55 -0.24 8.42
CA ASN A 97 -3.55 1.20 8.22
C ASN A 97 -3.63 1.60 6.74
N ALA A 98 -2.88 0.92 5.88
CA ALA A 98 -2.85 1.16 4.44
C ALA A 98 -4.25 0.98 3.83
N ARG A 99 -4.99 -0.05 4.25
CA ARG A 99 -6.38 -0.24 3.81
C ARG A 99 -7.29 0.92 4.18
N LYS A 100 -7.26 1.32 5.45
CA LYS A 100 -8.12 2.36 6.00
C LYS A 100 -7.80 3.74 5.43
N ARG A 101 -6.52 4.05 5.24
CA ARG A 101 -6.05 5.42 4.92
C ARG A 101 -5.74 5.66 3.45
N VAL A 102 -5.51 4.60 2.69
CA VAL A 102 -5.07 4.69 1.29
C VAL A 102 -6.05 3.99 0.36
N TRP A 103 -6.20 2.68 0.52
CA TRP A 103 -7.02 1.86 -0.39
C TRP A 103 -8.51 2.23 -0.39
N ALA A 104 -9.16 2.29 0.77
CA ALA A 104 -10.59 2.60 0.84
C ALA A 104 -10.93 4.01 0.31
N PRO A 105 -10.16 5.07 0.65
CA PRO A 105 -10.34 6.38 0.03
C PRO A 105 -10.16 6.38 -1.49
N ILE A 106 -9.19 5.65 -2.03
CA ILE A 106 -8.96 5.55 -3.48
C ILE A 106 -10.13 4.85 -4.17
N ARG A 107 -10.59 3.70 -3.65
CA ARG A 107 -11.76 3.00 -4.21
C ARG A 107 -13.01 3.87 -4.20
N LYS A 108 -13.26 4.58 -3.10
CA LYS A 108 -14.39 5.53 -3.01
C LYS A 108 -14.30 6.63 -4.08
N ARG A 109 -13.09 7.16 -4.34
CA ARG A 109 -12.86 8.16 -5.39
C ARG A 109 -13.13 7.61 -6.80
N LEU A 110 -12.80 6.34 -7.02
CA LEU A 110 -13.07 5.63 -8.28
C LEU A 110 -14.51 5.13 -8.41
N GLY A 111 -15.39 5.36 -7.41
CA GLY A 111 -16.75 4.82 -7.39
C GLY A 111 -16.82 3.29 -7.26
N LEU A 112 -15.75 2.66 -6.77
CA LEU A 112 -15.68 1.22 -6.59
C LEU A 112 -16.22 0.83 -5.21
N GLU A 113 -17.04 -0.22 -5.17
CA GLU A 113 -17.57 -0.78 -3.93
C GLU A 113 -16.46 -1.18 -2.96
N LEU A 114 -16.68 -0.91 -1.67
CA LEU A 114 -15.76 -1.32 -0.62
C LEU A 114 -16.01 -2.78 -0.26
N VAL A 115 -14.91 -3.51 -0.08
CA VAL A 115 -14.92 -4.90 0.38
C VAL A 115 -15.66 -4.98 1.73
N THR A 116 -16.71 -5.79 1.75
CA THR A 116 -17.62 -5.91 2.89
C THR A 116 -17.03 -6.80 3.99
N ALA A 117 -17.67 -6.81 5.17
CA ALA A 117 -17.35 -7.79 6.21
C ALA A 117 -17.51 -9.23 5.71
N ALA A 118 -18.47 -9.48 4.81
CA ALA A 118 -18.67 -10.80 4.19
C ALA A 118 -17.50 -11.17 3.27
N ASP A 119 -16.96 -10.22 2.51
CA ASP A 119 -15.80 -10.47 1.65
C ASP A 119 -14.53 -10.73 2.47
N ARG A 120 -14.37 -10.04 3.62
CA ARG A 120 -13.33 -10.38 4.59
C ARG A 120 -13.45 -11.83 5.06
N ILE A 121 -14.67 -12.27 5.41
CA ILE A 121 -14.93 -13.64 5.85
C ILE A 121 -14.66 -14.64 4.72
N ARG A 122 -15.06 -14.34 3.48
CA ARG A 122 -14.78 -15.18 2.29
C ARG A 122 -13.28 -15.31 2.04
N VAL A 123 -12.52 -14.22 2.16
CA VAL A 123 -11.07 -14.26 2.02
C VAL A 123 -10.44 -15.04 3.17
N GLN A 124 -10.86 -14.82 4.42
CA GLN A 124 -10.40 -15.62 5.56
C GLN A 124 -10.72 -17.10 5.43
N ALA A 125 -11.90 -17.45 4.90
CA ALA A 125 -12.29 -18.82 4.61
C ALA A 125 -11.42 -19.44 3.51
N ARG A 126 -11.16 -18.69 2.42
CA ARG A 126 -10.24 -19.11 1.34
C ARG A 126 -8.80 -19.27 1.84
N CYS A 127 -8.31 -18.35 2.66
CA CYS A 127 -7.02 -18.47 3.32
C CYS A 127 -6.99 -19.78 4.14
N ARG A 128 -7.95 -19.97 5.07
CA ARG A 128 -8.02 -21.17 5.90
C ARG A 128 -8.10 -22.47 5.08
N ALA A 129 -8.87 -22.47 3.99
CA ALA A 129 -9.02 -23.62 3.10
C ALA A 129 -7.71 -23.98 2.34
N GLN A 130 -6.84 -23.00 2.11
CA GLN A 130 -5.53 -23.18 1.48
C GLN A 130 -4.42 -23.39 2.53
N ASN A 131 -4.77 -23.60 3.80
CA ASN A 131 -3.85 -23.62 4.95
C ASN A 131 -3.00 -22.33 5.07
N VAL A 132 -3.62 -21.24 4.63
CA VAL A 132 -3.11 -19.88 4.63
C VAL A 132 -3.70 -19.11 5.84
N TRP A 133 -2.87 -18.43 6.62
CA TRP A 133 -3.32 -17.54 7.68
C TRP A 133 -3.48 -16.14 7.11
N CYS A 134 -4.67 -15.55 7.22
CA CYS A 134 -4.84 -14.10 7.11
C CYS A 134 -5.37 -13.54 8.44
#